data_AF-A0ABD4RKI3-F1
#
_entry.id   AF-A0ABD4RKI3-F1
#
_cell.length_a   1.000
_cell.length_b   1.000
_cell.length_c   1.000
_cell.angle_alpha   90.00
_cell.angle_beta   90.00
_cell.angle_gamma   90.00
#
_symmetry.space_group_name_H-M   'P 1'
#
loop_
_entity.id
_entity.type
_entity.pdbx_description
1 polymer ?
#
loop_
_entity_poly.entity_id
_entity_poly.type
_entity_poly.pdbx_seq_one_letter_code
_entity_poly.pdbx_strand_id
1 'polypeptide(L)'
;MLDTKTIDIIKSTVPSLKAHGLEITQTFYKTMFENNPEVKTLFNMDRQNSGEQPKALAMTILAAAQNIDNLEALIPAVRKIGEKHCDKLIKAEHYPIVGSNLLISIKKVLGDAATDEVINAWGKAYEVIAEVFIKIEKEIYESRK
;
A
#
# COMPACT_ATOMS: atom_id res chain seq x y z
N MET A 1 -1.49 -0.04 -17.46
CA MET A 1 -2.94 0.20 -17.29
C MET A 1 -3.59 -1.13 -16.91
N LEU A 2 -4.45 -1.16 -15.89
CA LEU A 2 -5.09 -2.40 -15.46
C LEU A 2 -6.18 -2.82 -16.46
N ASP A 3 -6.33 -4.13 -16.67
CA ASP A 3 -7.44 -4.68 -17.44
C ASP A 3 -8.76 -4.56 -16.68
N THR A 4 -9.89 -4.49 -17.40
CA THR A 4 -11.23 -4.32 -16.82
C THR A 4 -11.55 -5.37 -15.76
N LYS A 5 -11.16 -6.62 -16.02
CA LYS A 5 -11.38 -7.74 -15.08
C LYS A 5 -10.68 -7.49 -13.75
N THR A 6 -9.42 -7.04 -13.78
CA THR A 6 -8.67 -6.66 -12.57
C THR A 6 -9.35 -5.52 -11.82
N ILE A 7 -9.83 -4.49 -12.52
CA ILE A 7 -10.55 -3.36 -11.90
C ILE A 7 -11.83 -3.85 -11.20
N ASP A 8 -12.60 -4.72 -11.84
CA ASP A 8 -13.84 -5.27 -11.28
C ASP A 8 -13.59 -6.13 -10.03
N ILE A 9 -12.52 -6.94 -10.03
CA ILE A 9 -12.11 -7.73 -8.86
C ILE A 9 -11.72 -6.80 -7.70
N ILE A 10 -10.96 -5.75 -7.96
CA ILE A 10 -10.58 -4.78 -6.92
C ILE A 10 -11.83 -4.11 -6.36
N LYS A 11 -12.70 -3.55 -7.22
CA LYS A 11 -13.92 -2.85 -6.78
C LYS A 11 -14.88 -3.76 -6.01
N SER A 12 -15.04 -5.02 -6.42
CA SER A 12 -15.90 -5.98 -5.70
C SER A 12 -15.33 -6.41 -4.35
N THR A 13 -14.01 -6.35 -4.14
CA THR A 13 -13.36 -6.73 -2.87
C THR A 13 -13.15 -5.56 -1.91
N VAL A 14 -13.30 -4.30 -2.37
CA VAL A 14 -13.24 -3.08 -1.53
C VAL A 14 -14.12 -3.15 -0.27
N PRO A 15 -15.38 -3.61 -0.29
CA PRO A 15 -16.20 -3.71 0.92
C PRO A 15 -15.60 -4.64 1.98
N SER A 16 -15.02 -5.76 1.55
CA SER A 16 -14.33 -6.70 2.44
C SER A 16 -13.08 -6.07 3.05
N LEU A 17 -12.25 -5.40 2.25
CA LEU A 17 -11.10 -4.66 2.77
C LEU A 17 -11.49 -3.54 3.72
N LYS A 18 -12.63 -2.87 3.49
CA LYS A 18 -13.13 -1.84 4.41
C LYS A 18 -13.54 -2.44 5.77
N ALA A 19 -14.16 -3.62 5.76
CA ALA A 19 -14.55 -4.33 6.97
C ALA A 19 -13.33 -4.85 7.77
N HIS A 20 -12.29 -5.32 7.07
CA HIS A 20 -11.11 -5.93 7.68
C HIS A 20 -9.85 -5.05 7.69
N GLY A 21 -9.95 -3.78 7.28
CA GLY A 21 -8.78 -2.95 6.96
C GLY A 21 -7.83 -2.71 8.13
N LEU A 22 -8.35 -2.61 9.36
CA LEU A 22 -7.53 -2.49 10.56
C LEU A 22 -6.75 -3.79 10.85
N GLU A 23 -7.43 -4.94 10.75
CA GLU A 23 -6.83 -6.25 10.96
C GLU A 23 -5.77 -6.57 9.90
N ILE A 24 -6.06 -6.25 8.63
CA ILE A 24 -5.11 -6.38 7.51
C ILE A 24 -3.87 -5.54 7.79
N THR A 25 -4.02 -4.28 8.21
CA THR A 25 -2.87 -3.41 8.44
C THR A 25 -2.07 -3.77 9.69
N GLN A 26 -2.71 -4.25 10.75
CA GLN A 26 -2.01 -4.81 11.91
C GLN A 26 -1.20 -6.05 11.53
N THR A 27 -1.82 -6.98 10.78
CA THR A 27 -1.17 -8.20 10.28
C THR A 27 -0.02 -7.87 9.34
N PHE A 28 -0.20 -6.84 8.50
CA PHE A 28 0.82 -6.31 7.61
C PHE A 28 2.06 -5.84 8.35
N TYR A 29 1.92 -4.95 9.33
CA TYR A 29 3.08 -4.44 10.05
C TYR A 29 3.79 -5.53 10.85
N LYS A 30 3.03 -6.44 11.48
CA LYS A 30 3.61 -7.60 12.15
C LYS A 30 4.41 -8.46 11.17
N THR A 31 3.79 -8.86 10.06
CA THR A 31 4.41 -9.72 9.04
C THR A 31 5.64 -9.06 8.41
N MET A 32 5.55 -7.77 8.07
CA MET A 32 6.67 -7.02 7.49
C MET A 32 7.85 -6.90 8.46
N PHE A 33 7.60 -6.65 9.73
CA PHE A 33 8.65 -6.52 10.73
C PHE A 33 9.27 -7.84 11.18
N GLU A 34 8.58 -8.95 10.96
CA GLU A 34 9.12 -10.30 11.12
C GLU A 34 9.98 -10.71 9.93
N ASN A 35 9.49 -10.49 8.70
CA ASN A 35 10.18 -10.88 7.46
C ASN A 35 11.33 -9.95 7.07
N ASN A 36 11.21 -8.66 7.41
CA ASN A 36 12.10 -7.58 7.00
C ASN A 36 12.45 -6.70 8.23
N PRO A 37 13.16 -7.24 9.23
CA PRO A 37 13.49 -6.48 10.43
C PRO A 37 14.30 -5.21 10.15
N GLU A 38 15.04 -5.15 9.04
CA GLU A 38 15.81 -3.99 8.59
C GLU A 38 14.94 -2.75 8.36
N VAL A 39 13.70 -2.93 7.90
CA VAL A 39 12.83 -1.78 7.60
C VAL A 39 12.25 -1.12 8.84
N LYS A 40 12.31 -1.76 10.02
CA LYS A 40 11.81 -1.18 11.30
C LYS A 40 12.40 0.20 11.57
N THR A 41 13.66 0.40 11.20
CA THR A 41 14.39 1.67 11.39
C THR A 41 13.80 2.84 10.61
N LEU A 42 13.02 2.57 9.56
CA LEU A 42 12.35 3.58 8.72
C LEU A 42 10.99 4.03 9.30
N PHE A 43 10.48 3.32 10.33
CA PHE A 43 9.18 3.60 10.93
C PHE A 43 9.30 4.32 12.27
N ASN A 44 8.32 5.18 12.55
CA ASN A 44 8.16 5.75 13.88
C ASN A 44 7.35 4.76 14.73
N MET A 45 8.01 4.12 15.69
CA MET A 45 7.41 3.05 16.50
C MET A 45 6.34 3.57 17.47
N ASP A 46 6.38 4.84 17.89
CA ASP A 46 5.34 5.41 18.76
C ASP A 46 4.01 5.54 18.01
N ARG A 47 4.05 6.04 16.77
CA ARG A 47 2.87 6.12 15.88
C ARG A 47 2.38 4.74 15.42
N GLN A 48 3.29 3.77 15.40
CA GLN A 48 2.96 2.39 15.12
C GLN A 48 2.19 1.75 16.28
N ASN A 49 2.68 1.94 17.51
CA ASN A 49 2.06 1.43 18.73
C ASN A 49 0.72 2.11 19.02
N SER A 50 0.53 3.38 18.63
CA SER A 50 -0.75 4.09 18.76
C SER A 50 -1.81 3.66 17.74
N GLY A 51 -1.45 2.90 16.71
CA GLY A 51 -2.37 2.46 15.66
C GLY A 51 -2.71 3.51 14.59
N GLU A 52 -2.19 4.74 14.71
CA GLU A 52 -2.40 5.79 13.71
C GLU A 52 -1.83 5.41 12.34
N GLN A 53 -0.64 4.81 12.33
CA GLN A 53 0.06 4.44 11.11
C GLN A 53 -0.63 3.28 10.36
N PRO A 54 -1.05 2.18 11.01
CA PRO A 54 -1.97 1.19 10.43
C PRO A 54 -3.22 1.81 9.81
N LYS A 55 -3.91 2.69 10.55
CA LYS A 55 -5.13 3.32 10.05
C LYS A 55 -4.89 4.20 8.82
N ALA A 56 -3.80 4.98 8.82
CA ALA A 56 -3.44 5.84 7.68
C ALA A 56 -3.13 5.02 6.42
N LEU A 57 -2.42 3.90 6.57
CA LEU A 57 -2.12 3.00 5.45
C LEU A 57 -3.40 2.36 4.90
N ALA A 58 -4.29 1.87 5.78
CA ALA A 58 -5.56 1.26 5.38
C ALA A 58 -6.40 2.24 4.54
N MET A 59 -6.52 3.49 5.00
CA MET A 59 -7.26 4.53 4.29
C MET A 59 -6.65 4.86 2.92
N THR A 60 -5.32 4.85 2.80
CA THR A 60 -4.62 5.13 1.55
C THR A 60 -4.86 4.02 0.53
N ILE A 61 -4.72 2.75 0.95
CA ILE A 61 -4.98 1.59 0.09
C ILE A 61 -6.45 1.56 -0.35
N LEU A 62 -7.38 1.82 0.57
CA LEU A 62 -8.81 1.86 0.27
C LEU A 62 -9.15 2.97 -0.73
N ALA A 63 -8.60 4.18 -0.54
CA ALA A 63 -8.81 5.29 -1.46
C ALA A 63 -8.23 4.98 -2.86
N ALA A 64 -7.06 4.35 -2.91
CA ALA A 64 -6.45 3.93 -4.16
C ALA A 64 -7.28 2.86 -4.90
N ALA A 65 -7.78 1.86 -4.18
CA ALA A 65 -8.65 0.83 -4.73
C ALA A 65 -9.98 1.38 -5.25
N GLN A 66 -10.56 2.38 -4.55
CA GLN A 66 -11.79 3.05 -4.98
C GLN A 66 -11.60 3.92 -6.24
N ASN A 67 -10.38 4.40 -6.48
CA ASN A 67 -10.05 5.27 -7.61
C ASN A 67 -9.05 4.58 -8.57
N ILE A 68 -9.05 3.24 -8.63
CA ILE A 68 -8.03 2.48 -9.35
C ILE A 68 -8.08 2.72 -10.88
N ASP A 69 -9.24 3.17 -11.38
CA ASP A 69 -9.49 3.61 -12.76
C ASP A 69 -9.23 5.10 -12.99
N ASN A 70 -8.94 5.87 -11.93
CA ASN A 70 -8.64 7.30 -11.99
C ASN A 70 -7.54 7.66 -10.97
N LEU A 71 -6.38 7.02 -11.08
CA LEU A 71 -5.25 7.26 -10.17
C LEU A 71 -4.69 8.69 -10.28
N GLU A 72 -4.93 9.38 -11.40
CA GLU A 72 -4.56 10.79 -11.57
C GLU A 72 -5.20 11.70 -10.53
N ALA A 73 -6.43 11.39 -10.11
CA ALA A 73 -7.12 12.12 -9.05
C ALA A 73 -6.40 12.04 -7.68
N LEU A 74 -5.54 11.02 -7.50
CA LEU A 74 -4.78 10.85 -6.27
C LEU A 74 -3.44 11.58 -6.29
N ILE A 75 -2.97 12.09 -7.43
CA ILE A 75 -1.66 12.74 -7.56
C ILE A 75 -1.41 13.81 -6.48
N PRO A 76 -2.34 14.72 -6.15
CA PRO A 76 -2.09 15.72 -5.09
C PRO A 76 -1.87 15.08 -3.71
N ALA A 77 -2.63 14.02 -3.39
CA ALA A 77 -2.47 13.28 -2.14
C ALA A 77 -1.16 12.49 -2.13
N VAL A 78 -0.83 11.82 -3.24
CA VAL A 78 0.42 11.07 -3.42
C VAL A 78 1.61 12.00 -3.27
N ARG A 79 1.62 13.20 -3.86
CA ARG A 79 2.71 14.17 -3.71
C ARG A 79 2.93 14.57 -2.25
N LYS A 80 1.85 14.85 -1.51
CA LYS A 80 1.94 15.17 -0.07
C LYS A 80 2.53 14.01 0.76
N ILE A 81 2.23 12.76 0.40
CA ILE A 81 2.82 11.59 1.05
C ILE A 81 4.27 11.40 0.60
N GLY A 82 4.55 11.60 -0.69
CA GLY A 82 5.88 11.51 -1.30
C GLY A 82 6.89 12.43 -0.64
N GLU A 83 6.50 13.67 -0.27
CA GLU A 83 7.38 14.56 0.52
C GLU A 83 7.84 13.91 1.82
N LYS A 84 6.91 13.29 2.56
CA LYS A 84 7.22 12.58 3.82
C LYS A 84 8.04 11.31 3.60
N HIS A 85 7.85 10.64 2.46
CA HIS A 85 8.65 9.49 2.07
C HIS A 85 10.09 9.91 1.77
N CYS A 86 10.28 11.00 1.02
CA CYS A 86 11.60 11.56 0.74
C CYS A 86 12.32 12.04 2.00
N ASP A 87 11.60 12.65 2.96
CA ASP A 87 12.16 13.05 4.26
C ASP A 87 12.68 11.84 5.07
N LYS A 88 12.09 10.67 4.85
CA LYS A 88 12.46 9.40 5.49
C LYS A 88 13.39 8.54 4.63
N LEU A 89 13.91 9.08 3.53
CA LEU A 89 14.82 8.38 2.62
C LEU A 89 14.21 7.08 2.06
N ILE A 90 12.90 7.05 1.85
CA ILE A 90 12.23 5.92 1.19
C ILE A 90 12.67 5.87 -0.28
N LYS A 91 12.96 4.66 -0.76
CA LYS A 91 13.46 4.39 -2.11
C LYS A 91 12.57 3.36 -2.80
N ALA A 92 12.70 3.30 -4.12
CA ALA A 92 12.01 2.31 -4.96
C ALA A 92 12.21 0.86 -4.47
N GLU A 93 13.40 0.52 -3.95
CA GLU A 93 13.72 -0.82 -3.41
C GLU A 93 12.89 -1.22 -2.18
N HIS A 94 12.26 -0.27 -1.49
CA HIS A 94 11.38 -0.56 -0.35
C HIS A 94 9.97 -1.00 -0.77
N TYR A 95 9.51 -0.65 -1.99
CA TYR A 95 8.15 -0.97 -2.44
C TYR A 95 7.90 -2.48 -2.58
N PRO A 96 8.81 -3.28 -3.18
CA PRO A 96 8.62 -4.73 -3.23
C PRO A 96 8.43 -5.38 -1.85
N ILE A 97 9.11 -4.87 -0.82
CA ILE A 97 8.98 -5.34 0.57
C ILE A 97 7.56 -5.09 1.08
N VAL A 98 7.04 -3.88 0.88
CA VAL A 98 5.68 -3.51 1.31
C VAL A 98 4.63 -4.33 0.54
N GLY A 99 4.76 -4.45 -0.79
CA GLY A 99 3.81 -5.18 -1.62
C GLY A 99 3.68 -6.64 -1.23
N SER A 100 4.82 -7.35 -1.10
CA SER A 100 4.85 -8.76 -0.67
C SER A 100 4.13 -8.96 0.66
N ASN A 101 4.51 -8.18 1.68
CA ASN A 101 3.96 -8.33 3.03
C ASN A 101 2.48 -7.91 3.10
N LEU A 102 2.03 -6.96 2.27
CA LEU A 102 0.63 -6.57 2.17
C LEU A 102 -0.22 -7.71 1.58
N LEU A 103 0.21 -8.31 0.47
CA LEU A 103 -0.52 -9.42 -0.16
C LEU A 103 -0.60 -10.65 0.75
N ILE A 104 0.49 -10.99 1.44
CA ILE A 104 0.50 -12.04 2.47
C ILE A 104 -0.56 -11.75 3.54
N SER A 105 -0.67 -10.49 3.97
CA SER A 105 -1.58 -10.10 5.05
C SER A 105 -3.03 -10.08 4.62
N ILE A 106 -3.32 -9.64 3.39
CA ILE A 106 -4.66 -9.77 2.78
C ILE A 106 -5.06 -11.25 2.72
N LYS A 107 -4.15 -12.13 2.25
CA LYS A 107 -4.42 -13.58 2.18
C LYS A 107 -4.68 -14.19 3.55
N LYS A 108 -3.88 -13.82 4.57
CA LYS A 108 -4.06 -14.30 5.94
C LYS A 108 -5.41 -13.90 6.55
N VAL A 109 -5.82 -12.64 6.35
CA VAL A 109 -7.04 -12.11 6.99
C VAL A 109 -8.31 -12.52 6.26
N LEU A 110 -8.31 -12.52 4.92
CA LEU A 110 -9.49 -12.88 4.15
C LEU A 110 -9.65 -14.39 3.94
N GLY A 111 -8.61 -15.20 4.21
CA GLY A 111 -8.65 -16.65 4.10
C GLY A 111 -9.12 -17.10 2.71
N ASP A 112 -10.13 -17.96 2.67
CA ASP A 112 -10.69 -18.52 1.43
C ASP A 112 -11.29 -17.45 0.49
N ALA A 113 -11.65 -16.28 1.02
CA ALA A 113 -12.13 -15.15 0.21
C ALA A 113 -11.00 -14.46 -0.58
N ALA A 114 -9.74 -14.63 -0.18
CA ALA A 114 -8.58 -14.18 -0.93
C ALA A 114 -8.11 -15.28 -1.90
N THR A 115 -8.95 -15.54 -2.91
CA THR A 115 -8.60 -16.44 -4.01
C THR A 115 -7.33 -15.95 -4.73
N ASP A 116 -6.64 -16.84 -5.44
CA ASP A 116 -5.43 -16.45 -6.18
C ASP A 116 -5.72 -15.36 -7.22
N GLU A 117 -6.92 -15.35 -7.80
CA GLU A 117 -7.37 -14.29 -8.70
C GLU A 117 -7.48 -12.93 -7.98
N VAL A 118 -8.04 -12.90 -6.77
CA VAL A 118 -8.10 -11.69 -5.94
C VAL A 118 -6.70 -11.21 -5.58
N ILE A 119 -5.83 -12.09 -5.11
CA ILE A 119 -4.45 -11.73 -4.75
C ILE A 119 -3.67 -11.20 -5.95
N ASN A 120 -3.81 -11.83 -7.12
CA ASN A 120 -3.16 -11.37 -8.34
C ASN A 120 -3.68 -9.99 -8.78
N ALA A 121 -4.99 -9.74 -8.67
CA ALA A 121 -5.55 -8.42 -8.95
C ALA A 121 -4.99 -7.35 -8.01
N TRP A 122 -4.91 -7.63 -6.71
CA TRP A 122 -4.33 -6.73 -5.71
C TRP A 122 -2.83 -6.51 -5.93
N GLY A 123 -2.09 -7.52 -6.39
CA GLY A 123 -0.68 -7.37 -6.77
C GLY A 123 -0.50 -6.38 -7.91
N LYS A 124 -1.24 -6.55 -9.00
CA LYS A 124 -1.22 -5.60 -10.14
C LYS A 124 -1.62 -4.19 -9.70
N ALA A 125 -2.67 -4.06 -8.87
CA ALA A 125 -3.11 -2.76 -8.38
C ALA A 125 -2.02 -2.09 -7.52
N TYR A 126 -1.37 -2.85 -6.65
CA TYR A 126 -0.24 -2.36 -5.84
C TYR A 126 0.91 -1.86 -6.71
N GLU A 127 1.31 -2.62 -7.73
CA GLU A 127 2.39 -2.24 -8.64
C GLU A 127 2.12 -0.89 -9.33
N VAL A 128 0.90 -0.70 -9.87
CA VAL A 128 0.53 0.56 -10.52
C VAL A 128 0.56 1.72 -9.53
N ILE A 129 0.08 1.53 -8.30
CA ILE A 129 0.16 2.56 -7.26
C ILE A 129 1.62 2.85 -6.91
N ALA A 130 2.44 1.82 -6.71
CA ALA A 130 3.86 1.94 -6.38
C ALA A 130 4.62 2.72 -7.45
N GLU A 131 4.37 2.46 -8.74
CA GLU A 131 4.96 3.20 -9.85
C GLU A 131 4.66 4.71 -9.80
N VAL A 132 3.42 5.08 -9.47
CA VAL A 132 3.01 6.49 -9.32
C VAL A 132 3.79 7.15 -8.19
N PHE A 133 3.90 6.49 -7.03
CA PHE A 133 4.69 7.00 -5.91
C PHE A 133 6.18 7.14 -6.25
N ILE A 134 6.78 6.09 -6.81
CA ILE A 134 8.20 6.06 -7.18
C ILE A 134 8.53 7.20 -8.16
N LYS A 135 7.67 7.43 -9.15
CA LYS A 135 7.82 8.53 -10.10
C LYS A 135 7.80 9.89 -9.40
N ILE A 136 6.80 10.13 -8.55
CA ILE A 136 6.63 11.40 -7.84
C ILE A 136 7.78 11.64 -6.86
N GLU A 137 8.20 10.61 -6.13
CA GLU A 137 9.32 10.71 -5.19
C GLU A 137 10.64 10.97 -5.90
N LYS A 138 10.85 10.37 -7.08
CA LYS A 138 12.00 10.68 -7.92
C LYS A 138 12.04 12.17 -8.30
N GLU A 139 10.92 12.74 -8.73
CA GLU A 139 10.82 14.18 -9.04
C GLU A 139 11.14 15.04 -7.79
N ILE A 140 10.62 14.66 -6.63
CA ILE A 140 10.88 15.36 -5.36
C ILE A 140 12.38 15.29 -5.02
N TYR A 141 12.99 14.11 -5.06
CA TYR A 141 14.43 13.96 -4.83
C TYR A 141 15.27 14.78 -5.81
N GLU A 142 14.89 14.85 -7.08
CA GLU A 142 15.59 15.64 -8.09
C GLU A 142 15.47 17.15 -7.83
N SER A 143 14.32 17.62 -7.32
CA SER A 143 14.10 19.03 -6.96
C SER A 143 14.86 19.49 -5.71
N ARG A 144 15.29 18.55 -4.86
CA ARG A 144 16.03 18.81 -3.61
C ARG A 144 17.56 18.80 -3.79
N LYS A 145 18.03 18.46 -5.00
CA LYS A 145 19.46 18.56 -5.38
C LYS A 145 19.81 20.00 -5.72
#